data_AF-A0A2S9AC10-F1
#
_entry.id   AF-A0A2S9AC10-F1
#
_cell.length_a   1.000
_cell.length_b   1.000
_cell.length_c   1.000
_cell.angle_alpha   90.00
_cell.angle_beta   90.00
_cell.angle_gamma   90.00
#
_symmetry.space_group_name_H-M   'P 1'
#
loop_
_entity.id
_entity.type
_entity.pdbx_description
1 polymer ?
#
loop_
_entity_poly.entity_id
_entity_poly.type
_entity_poly.pdbx_seq_one_letter_code
_entity_poly.pdbx_strand_id
1 'polypeptide(L)'
;MLAAVAAVAASVLLLTGCQVGLSDEGEPLTVAQSELLAQTRFQVASRGDVVLHISMLADDDVDHREYEVTLDPVAHAAWGVMLRGPSSLAVEETVAFSPTAFLRQVDGQWQSEAALDSALSVVFALAADRPENAQLLRQSDARHLGEVEVDGEQQQVFRLPSVDGGGEAVTRLWLDGDGRLRRMDAGDDERLVILLTDDAPLPRPAGLELGDADG
;
A
#
# COMPACT_ATOMS: atom_id res chain seq x y z
N MET A 1 9.82 32.57 17.99
CA MET A 1 10.83 31.52 17.78
C MET A 1 10.27 30.62 16.68
N LEU A 2 10.57 30.93 15.41
CA LEU A 2 10.04 30.18 14.26
C LEU A 2 10.78 28.84 14.19
N ALA A 3 10.07 27.74 14.37
CA ALA A 3 10.59 26.41 14.06
C ALA A 3 10.41 26.20 12.54
N ALA A 4 11.53 26.10 11.83
CA ALA A 4 11.54 25.64 10.45
C ALA A 4 11.25 24.14 10.45
N VAL A 5 10.09 23.75 9.94
CA VAL A 5 9.83 22.36 9.57
C VAL A 5 10.57 22.14 8.26
N ALA A 6 11.65 21.36 8.33
CA ALA A 6 12.36 20.91 7.15
C ALA A 6 11.51 19.81 6.50
N ALA A 7 10.83 20.15 5.41
CA ALA A 7 10.26 19.16 4.51
C ALA A 7 11.42 18.36 3.91
N VAL A 8 11.66 17.17 4.46
CA VAL A 8 12.52 16.18 3.82
C VAL A 8 11.68 15.61 2.68
N ALA A 9 11.80 16.21 1.50
CA ALA A 9 11.32 15.59 0.28
C ALA A 9 12.17 14.33 0.05
N ALA A 10 11.70 13.19 0.56
CA ALA A 10 12.22 11.89 0.17
C ALA A 10 11.88 11.73 -1.31
N SER A 11 12.86 12.02 -2.17
CA SER A 11 12.77 11.71 -3.59
C SER A 11 12.73 10.20 -3.73
N VAL A 12 11.54 9.61 -3.67
CA VAL A 12 11.30 8.22 -4.03
C VAL A 12 11.58 8.15 -5.52
N LEU A 13 12.71 7.54 -5.87
CA LEU A 13 13.08 7.23 -7.24
C LEU A 13 12.00 6.33 -7.82
N LEU A 14 11.10 6.92 -8.61
CA LEU A 14 10.21 6.19 -9.51
C LEU A 14 11.08 5.43 -10.50
N LEU A 15 11.40 4.18 -10.17
CA LEU A 15 12.12 3.24 -11.02
C LEU A 15 11.20 2.78 -12.16
N THR A 16 10.89 3.68 -13.08
CA THR A 16 10.26 3.39 -14.37
C THR A 16 11.34 2.89 -15.34
N GLY A 17 11.85 1.69 -15.08
CA GLY A 17 12.71 0.97 -15.99
C GLY A 17 12.35 -0.49 -15.91
N CYS A 18 12.12 -1.14 -17.05
CA CYS A 18 11.92 -2.59 -17.19
C CYS A 18 12.68 -3.33 -16.08
N GLN A 19 11.96 -3.86 -15.08
CA GLN A 19 12.57 -4.51 -13.93
C GLN A 19 13.23 -5.79 -14.44
N VAL A 20 14.53 -5.68 -14.75
CA VAL A 20 15.36 -6.75 -15.29
C VAL A 20 15.25 -7.95 -14.36
N GLY A 21 14.72 -9.06 -14.85
CA GLY A 21 14.60 -10.32 -14.10
C GLY A 21 13.19 -10.77 -13.80
N LEU A 22 12.17 -9.92 -13.99
CA LEU A 22 10.77 -10.35 -13.82
C LEU A 22 10.17 -10.89 -15.12
N SER A 23 9.41 -11.97 -15.00
CA SER A 23 8.62 -12.57 -16.07
C SER A 23 7.22 -11.96 -16.09
N ASP A 24 6.74 -11.58 -17.28
CA ASP A 24 5.36 -11.09 -17.46
C ASP A 24 4.32 -12.19 -17.19
N GLU A 25 4.63 -13.43 -17.60
CA GLU A 25 3.74 -14.58 -17.42
C GLU A 25 3.89 -15.20 -16.02
N GLY A 26 5.12 -15.29 -15.53
CA GLY A 26 5.49 -15.94 -14.27
C GLY A 26 5.34 -17.46 -14.26
N GLU A 27 5.77 -18.08 -13.17
CA GLU A 27 5.69 -19.53 -12.94
C GLU A 27 4.58 -19.88 -11.94
N PRO A 28 3.95 -21.07 -12.04
CA PRO A 28 3.04 -21.55 -11.02
C PRO A 28 3.69 -21.60 -9.63
N LEU A 29 2.93 -21.27 -8.59
CA LEU A 29 3.44 -21.25 -7.22
C LEU A 29 3.86 -22.65 -6.75
N THR A 30 5.06 -22.74 -6.18
CA THR A 30 5.48 -23.90 -5.37
C THR A 30 4.70 -23.96 -4.05
N VAL A 31 4.83 -25.06 -3.32
CA VAL A 31 4.22 -25.20 -1.97
C VAL A 31 4.70 -24.07 -1.05
N ALA A 32 6.02 -23.89 -0.94
CA ALA A 32 6.61 -22.88 -0.07
C ALA A 32 6.17 -21.47 -0.45
N GLN A 33 6.14 -21.13 -1.74
CA GLN A 33 5.69 -19.82 -2.21
C GLN A 33 4.21 -19.56 -1.91
N SER A 34 3.36 -20.58 -2.06
CA SER A 34 1.94 -20.43 -1.71
C SER A 34 1.69 -20.26 -0.22
N GLU A 35 2.50 -20.91 0.62
CA GLU A 35 2.45 -20.75 2.08
C GLU A 35 2.97 -19.37 2.50
N LEU A 36 4.02 -18.89 1.85
CA LEU A 36 4.58 -17.54 2.05
C LEU A 36 3.53 -16.48 1.74
N LEU A 37 2.97 -16.51 0.52
CA LEU A 37 1.96 -15.57 0.04
C LEU A 37 0.69 -15.61 0.91
N ALA A 38 0.30 -16.80 1.38
CA ALA A 38 -0.86 -16.96 2.26
C ALA A 38 -0.72 -16.28 3.62
N GLN A 39 0.52 -16.17 4.12
CA GLN A 39 0.83 -15.57 5.42
C GLN A 39 0.99 -14.06 5.33
N THR A 40 1.28 -13.50 4.15
CA THR A 40 1.61 -12.08 3.98
C THR A 40 0.56 -11.13 4.57
N ARG A 41 -0.74 -11.31 4.25
CA ARG A 41 -1.81 -10.44 4.78
C ARG A 41 -1.93 -10.54 6.30
N PHE A 42 -1.81 -11.75 6.85
CA PHE A 42 -1.79 -11.97 8.29
C PHE A 42 -0.59 -11.29 8.96
N GLN A 43 0.58 -11.28 8.32
CA GLN A 43 1.74 -10.55 8.83
C GLN A 43 1.49 -9.04 8.88
N VAL A 44 0.85 -8.45 7.87
CA VAL A 44 0.46 -7.03 7.89
C VAL A 44 -0.55 -6.76 9.01
N ALA A 45 -1.57 -7.62 9.15
CA ALA A 45 -2.61 -7.48 10.17
C ALA A 45 -2.10 -7.62 11.62
N SER A 46 -1.08 -8.47 11.82
CA SER A 46 -0.47 -8.73 13.13
C SER A 46 0.72 -7.83 13.45
N ARG A 47 1.22 -7.09 12.45
CA ARG A 47 2.13 -5.98 12.67
C ARG A 47 1.36 -4.93 13.45
N GLY A 48 2.01 -4.29 14.44
CA GLY A 48 1.44 -3.06 15.01
C GLY A 48 1.35 -1.97 13.93
N ASP A 49 1.27 -0.71 14.35
CA ASP A 49 1.21 0.41 13.40
C ASP A 49 2.33 0.33 12.33
N VAL A 50 1.95 0.53 11.06
CA VAL A 50 2.85 0.45 9.88
C VAL A 50 2.81 1.75 9.11
N VAL A 51 3.95 2.23 8.62
CA VAL A 51 3.99 3.38 7.71
C VAL A 51 3.83 2.91 6.26
N LEU A 52 2.93 3.56 5.55
CA LEU A 52 2.62 3.34 4.14
C LEU A 52 2.97 4.59 3.34
N HIS A 53 3.70 4.40 2.24
CA HIS A 53 3.81 5.41 1.19
C HIS A 53 2.92 4.97 0.03
N ILE A 54 1.90 5.76 -0.29
CA ILE A 54 0.91 5.42 -1.31
C ILE A 54 1.02 6.45 -2.43
N SER A 55 1.36 6.00 -3.63
CA SER A 55 1.34 6.81 -4.84
C SER A 55 0.10 6.46 -5.66
N MET A 56 -0.68 7.47 -6.03
CA MET A 56 -1.84 7.34 -6.90
C MET A 56 -1.65 8.18 -8.16
N LEU A 57 -1.89 7.53 -9.31
CA LEU A 57 -1.64 8.05 -10.66
C LEU A 57 -0.14 8.31 -10.89
N ALA A 58 0.49 7.45 -11.71
CA ALA A 58 1.94 7.48 -11.92
C ALA A 58 2.43 8.76 -12.64
N ASP A 59 1.55 9.46 -13.34
CA ASP A 59 1.90 10.73 -13.98
C ASP A 59 1.86 11.87 -12.96
N ASP A 60 2.94 12.65 -12.89
CA ASP A 60 3.07 13.82 -12.03
C ASP A 60 2.23 14.99 -12.55
N ASP A 61 0.92 14.90 -12.38
CA ASP A 61 -0.07 15.86 -12.88
C ASP A 61 -0.95 16.47 -11.76
N VAL A 62 -2.02 17.16 -12.15
CA VAL A 62 -2.92 17.85 -11.20
C VAL A 62 -3.75 16.91 -10.34
N ASP A 63 -3.91 15.66 -10.76
CA ASP A 63 -4.68 14.63 -10.06
C ASP A 63 -3.77 13.69 -9.26
N HIS A 64 -2.44 13.75 -9.47
CA HIS A 64 -1.44 13.01 -8.70
C HIS A 64 -1.61 13.21 -7.19
N ARG A 65 -1.52 12.10 -6.45
CA ARG A 65 -1.58 12.11 -4.98
C ARG A 65 -0.55 11.15 -4.40
N GLU A 66 0.16 11.66 -3.40
CA GLU A 66 1.06 10.87 -2.56
C GLU A 66 0.54 10.91 -1.13
N TYR A 67 0.60 9.77 -0.43
CA TYR A 67 0.23 9.68 0.98
C TYR A 67 1.39 9.09 1.76
N GLU A 68 1.74 9.71 2.88
CA GLU A 68 2.61 9.13 3.90
C GLU A 68 1.76 8.99 5.16
N VAL A 69 1.34 7.76 5.45
CA VAL A 69 0.35 7.50 6.50
C VAL A 69 0.76 6.34 7.39
N THR A 70 0.43 6.46 8.66
CA THR A 70 0.44 5.35 9.60
C THR A 70 -0.88 4.61 9.51
N LEU A 71 -0.83 3.31 9.25
CA LEU A 71 -1.94 2.36 9.30
C LEU A 71 -1.94 1.64 10.65
N ASP A 72 -3.06 1.72 11.36
CA ASP A 72 -3.44 0.82 12.43
C ASP A 72 -4.30 -0.30 11.82
N PRO A 73 -3.74 -1.51 11.60
CA PRO A 73 -4.45 -2.60 10.95
C PRO A 73 -5.57 -3.16 11.85
N VAL A 74 -5.49 -2.98 13.17
CA VAL A 74 -6.49 -3.49 14.11
C VAL A 74 -7.70 -2.56 14.11
N ALA A 75 -7.49 -1.26 14.22
CA ALA A 75 -8.56 -0.26 14.18
C ALA A 75 -9.09 0.03 12.76
N HIS A 76 -8.48 -0.55 11.73
CA HIS A 76 -8.78 -0.27 10.32
C HIS A 76 -8.78 1.24 10.04
N ALA A 77 -7.74 1.92 10.50
CA ALA A 77 -7.60 3.35 10.43
C ALA A 77 -6.21 3.72 9.90
N ALA A 78 -6.13 4.75 9.07
CA ALA A 78 -4.89 5.34 8.63
C ALA A 78 -4.89 6.86 8.88
N TRP A 79 -3.73 7.44 9.19
CA TRP A 79 -3.58 8.88 9.38
C TRP A 79 -2.18 9.36 8.99
N GLY A 80 -2.08 10.61 8.53
CA GLY A 80 -0.79 11.19 8.15
C GLY A 80 -0.98 12.39 7.23
N VAL A 81 -0.14 12.47 6.21
CA VAL A 81 -0.14 13.56 5.22
C VAL A 81 -0.49 13.04 3.84
N MET A 82 -1.19 13.88 3.08
CA MET A 82 -1.42 13.72 1.65
C MET A 82 -0.84 14.92 0.92
N LEU A 83 -0.08 14.69 -0.13
CA LEU A 83 0.33 15.69 -1.10
C LEU A 83 -0.60 15.56 -2.32
N ARG A 84 -1.19 16.68 -2.78
CA ARG A 84 -2.10 16.70 -3.94
C ARG A 84 -1.63 17.67 -5.01
N GLY A 85 -1.59 17.20 -6.25
CA GLY A 85 -1.12 17.93 -7.42
C GLY A 85 0.33 17.61 -7.76
N PRO A 86 0.91 18.29 -8.76
CA PRO A 86 2.23 17.93 -9.23
C PRO A 86 3.27 18.22 -8.16
N SER A 87 4.30 17.40 -8.06
CA SER A 87 5.34 17.38 -7.02
C SER A 87 5.91 18.77 -6.69
N SER A 88 6.08 19.62 -7.71
CA SER A 88 6.60 20.99 -7.57
C SER A 88 5.62 22.03 -6.99
N LEU A 89 4.32 21.73 -6.99
CA LEU A 89 3.22 22.61 -6.55
C LEU A 89 2.25 21.91 -5.60
N ALA A 90 2.64 20.75 -5.07
CA ALA A 90 1.74 19.91 -4.30
C ALA A 90 1.27 20.65 -3.04
N VAL A 91 -0.01 20.51 -2.76
CA VAL A 91 -0.61 21.01 -1.52
C VAL A 91 -0.57 19.88 -0.51
N GLU A 92 0.07 20.14 0.63
CA GLU A 92 0.08 19.24 1.77
C GLU A 92 -1.19 19.40 2.60
N GLU A 93 -1.85 18.29 2.89
CA GLU A 93 -3.06 18.20 3.69
C GLU A 93 -2.90 17.10 4.74
N THR A 94 -3.27 17.38 6.00
CA THR A 94 -3.35 16.34 7.03
C THR A 94 -4.65 15.55 6.85
N VAL A 95 -4.52 14.24 6.76
CA VAL A 95 -5.63 13.34 6.43
C VAL A 95 -5.73 12.18 7.41
N ALA A 96 -6.92 11.61 7.50
CA ALA A 96 -7.15 10.33 8.14
C ALA A 96 -8.28 9.60 7.43
N PHE A 97 -8.22 8.28 7.35
CA PHE A 97 -9.23 7.51 6.64
C PHE A 97 -9.41 6.11 7.20
N SER A 98 -10.57 5.54 6.95
CA SER A 98 -10.97 4.16 7.25
C SER A 98 -11.69 3.58 6.01
N PRO A 99 -12.08 2.30 5.99
CA PRO A 99 -12.82 1.74 4.86
C PRO A 99 -14.08 2.53 4.45
N THR A 100 -14.66 3.31 5.37
CA THR A 100 -15.94 4.00 5.18
C THR A 100 -15.84 5.53 5.30
N ALA A 101 -14.69 6.09 5.67
CA ALA A 101 -14.54 7.52 5.91
C ALA A 101 -13.21 8.07 5.38
N PHE A 102 -13.25 9.29 4.88
CA PHE A 102 -12.07 10.10 4.58
C PHE A 102 -12.23 11.47 5.24
N LEU A 103 -11.27 11.84 6.07
CA LEU A 103 -11.25 13.05 6.85
C LEU A 103 -10.04 13.89 6.48
N ARG A 104 -10.24 15.20 6.38
CA ARG A 104 -9.16 16.19 6.24
C ARG A 104 -9.17 17.12 7.44
N GLN A 105 -7.99 17.55 7.88
CA GLN A 105 -7.88 18.57 8.91
C GLN A 105 -7.89 19.97 8.30
N VAL A 106 -8.87 20.80 8.68
CA VAL A 106 -9.00 22.20 8.27
C VAL A 106 -9.10 23.06 9.53
N ASP A 107 -8.21 24.04 9.69
CA ASP A 107 -8.12 24.89 10.88
C ASP A 107 -8.08 24.10 12.20
N GLY A 108 -7.40 22.96 12.19
CA GLY A 108 -7.26 22.07 13.35
C GLY A 108 -8.50 21.22 13.66
N GLN A 109 -9.52 21.22 12.80
CA GLN A 109 -10.75 20.42 12.96
C GLN A 109 -10.85 19.35 11.85
N TRP A 110 -11.28 18.15 12.22
CA TRP A 110 -11.54 17.08 11.26
C TRP A 110 -12.85 17.34 10.52
N GLN A 111 -12.79 17.31 9.20
CA GLN A 111 -13.95 17.47 8.32
C GLN A 111 -14.06 16.23 7.43
N SER A 112 -15.25 15.64 7.36
CA SER A 112 -15.53 14.55 6.44
C SER A 112 -15.60 15.07 5.01
N GLU A 113 -14.91 14.40 4.12
CA GLU A 113 -15.01 14.62 2.69
C GLU A 113 -15.95 13.59 2.06
N ALA A 114 -16.13 13.68 0.75
CA ALA A 114 -16.81 12.63 -0.02
C ALA A 114 -16.13 11.27 0.16
N ALA A 115 -16.86 10.20 -0.19
CA ALA A 115 -16.45 8.81 0.03
C ALA A 115 -15.01 8.55 -0.42
N LEU A 116 -14.31 7.72 0.37
CA LEU A 116 -12.95 7.27 0.11
C LEU A 116 -12.81 6.80 -1.34
N ASP A 117 -11.73 7.22 -1.99
CA ASP A 117 -11.39 6.67 -3.30
C ASP A 117 -11.33 5.14 -3.19
N SER A 118 -12.06 4.45 -4.07
CA SER A 118 -12.08 2.98 -4.09
C SER A 118 -10.68 2.38 -4.15
N ALA A 119 -9.71 3.09 -4.76
CA ALA A 119 -8.32 2.67 -4.79
C ALA A 119 -7.69 2.58 -3.39
N LEU A 120 -8.00 3.51 -2.48
CA LEU A 120 -7.46 3.49 -1.11
C LEU A 120 -8.07 2.39 -0.25
N SER A 121 -9.24 1.86 -0.60
CA SER A 121 -9.86 0.75 0.15
C SER A 121 -8.99 -0.52 0.16
N VAL A 122 -8.13 -0.70 -0.84
CA VAL A 122 -7.22 -1.85 -0.94
C VAL A 122 -6.19 -1.88 0.20
N VAL A 123 -5.84 -0.74 0.79
CA VAL A 123 -4.97 -0.64 1.97
C VAL A 123 -5.52 -1.51 3.10
N PHE A 124 -6.83 -1.45 3.32
CA PHE A 124 -7.49 -2.23 4.36
C PHE A 124 -7.69 -3.68 3.96
N ALA A 125 -7.81 -3.97 2.66
CA ALA A 125 -7.75 -5.34 2.18
C ALA A 125 -6.40 -5.99 2.51
N LEU A 126 -5.27 -5.28 2.34
CA LEU A 126 -3.95 -5.80 2.70
C LEU A 126 -3.82 -6.18 4.18
N ALA A 127 -4.50 -5.44 5.05
CA ALA A 127 -4.49 -5.64 6.49
C ALA A 127 -5.58 -6.59 7.02
N ALA A 128 -6.31 -7.28 6.15
CA ALA A 128 -7.36 -8.19 6.62
C ALA A 128 -6.80 -9.34 7.47
N ASP A 129 -7.45 -9.60 8.59
CA ASP A 129 -7.02 -10.53 9.66
C ASP A 129 -6.99 -12.02 9.26
N ARG A 130 -7.47 -12.40 8.07
CA ARG A 130 -7.54 -13.80 7.65
C ARG A 130 -6.43 -14.16 6.67
N PRO A 131 -5.61 -15.18 6.97
CA PRO A 131 -4.67 -15.72 6.00
C PRO A 131 -5.42 -16.32 4.81
N GLU A 132 -4.81 -16.23 3.64
CA GLU A 132 -5.34 -16.88 2.44
C GLU A 132 -5.18 -18.41 2.53
N ASN A 133 -5.94 -19.13 1.74
CA ASN A 133 -5.77 -20.58 1.65
C ASN A 133 -4.66 -20.92 0.62
N ALA A 134 -3.50 -21.35 1.12
CA ALA A 134 -2.34 -21.74 0.29
C ALA A 134 -2.67 -22.82 -0.77
N GLN A 135 -3.59 -23.74 -0.48
CA GLN A 135 -4.03 -24.74 -1.45
C GLN A 135 -4.83 -24.10 -2.59
N LEU A 136 -5.72 -23.15 -2.28
CA LEU A 136 -6.46 -22.41 -3.30
C LEU A 136 -5.55 -21.53 -4.14
N LEU A 137 -4.56 -20.86 -3.52
CA LEU A 137 -3.56 -20.05 -4.25
C LEU A 137 -2.82 -20.88 -5.30
N ARG A 138 -2.40 -22.11 -4.98
CA ARG A 138 -1.74 -23.00 -5.98
C ARG A 138 -2.67 -23.47 -7.09
N GLN A 139 -3.96 -23.56 -6.82
CA GLN A 139 -4.96 -23.95 -7.82
C GLN A 139 -5.45 -22.77 -8.68
N SER A 140 -5.08 -21.54 -8.29
CA SER A 140 -5.44 -20.32 -8.98
C SER A 140 -4.48 -19.94 -10.10
N ASP A 141 -4.73 -18.79 -10.71
CA ASP A 141 -3.86 -18.15 -11.69
C ASP A 141 -2.77 -17.25 -11.07
N ALA A 142 -2.59 -17.27 -9.74
CA ALA A 142 -1.45 -16.62 -9.08
C ALA A 142 -0.11 -17.16 -9.60
N ARG A 143 0.89 -16.28 -9.70
CA ARG A 143 2.20 -16.60 -10.27
C ARG A 143 3.34 -16.00 -9.47
N HIS A 144 4.47 -16.69 -9.47
CA HIS A 144 5.75 -16.13 -9.07
C HIS A 144 6.39 -15.48 -10.31
N LEU A 145 6.62 -14.18 -10.27
CA LEU A 145 7.15 -13.42 -11.41
C LEU A 145 8.68 -13.43 -11.44
N GLY A 146 9.33 -13.69 -10.31
CA GLY A 146 10.79 -13.73 -10.20
C GLY A 146 11.28 -13.06 -8.93
N GLU A 147 12.60 -12.88 -8.88
CA GLU A 147 13.28 -12.19 -7.79
C GLU A 147 13.91 -10.91 -8.32
N VAL A 148 13.91 -9.86 -7.50
CA VAL A 148 14.49 -8.56 -7.81
C VAL A 148 15.24 -8.02 -6.60
N GLU A 149 16.34 -7.30 -6.83
CA GLU A 149 17.02 -6.54 -5.78
C GLU A 149 16.48 -5.10 -5.79
N VAL A 150 15.92 -4.66 -4.66
CA VAL A 150 15.44 -3.29 -4.45
C VAL A 150 16.15 -2.75 -3.23
N ASP A 151 16.89 -1.64 -3.40
CA ASP A 151 17.67 -1.01 -2.31
C ASP A 151 18.61 -1.97 -1.55
N GLY A 152 19.16 -2.97 -2.25
CA GLY A 152 20.06 -3.98 -1.67
C GLY A 152 19.35 -5.11 -0.92
N GLU A 153 18.02 -5.15 -0.96
CA GLU A 153 17.18 -6.21 -0.39
C GLU A 153 16.64 -7.10 -1.53
N GLN A 154 16.85 -8.42 -1.39
CA GLN A 154 16.27 -9.38 -2.33
C GLN A 154 14.80 -9.58 -2.02
N GLN A 155 13.95 -9.39 -3.04
CA GLN A 155 12.50 -9.49 -2.94
C GLN A 155 11.95 -10.48 -3.95
N GLN A 156 11.05 -11.36 -3.51
CA GLN A 156 10.26 -12.23 -4.37
C GLN A 156 9.01 -11.49 -4.83
N VAL A 157 8.71 -11.57 -6.12
CA VAL A 157 7.58 -10.87 -6.73
C VAL A 157 6.51 -11.87 -7.13
N PHE A 158 5.28 -11.60 -6.72
CA PHE A 158 4.12 -12.46 -6.98
C PHE A 158 3.02 -11.66 -7.66
N ARG A 159 2.32 -12.28 -8.61
CA ARG A 159 1.01 -11.82 -9.09
C ARG A 159 -0.08 -12.56 -8.32
N LEU A 160 -1.04 -11.81 -7.77
CA LEU A 160 -2.19 -12.36 -7.07
C LEU A 160 -3.19 -13.02 -8.03
N PRO A 161 -4.09 -13.89 -7.53
CA PRO A 161 -5.15 -14.47 -8.34
C PRO A 161 -6.06 -13.40 -8.94
N SER A 162 -6.60 -13.66 -10.14
CA SER A 162 -7.67 -12.82 -10.67
C SER A 162 -9.00 -13.09 -10.04
N VAL A 163 -9.77 -12.02 -9.82
CA VAL A 163 -11.07 -12.06 -9.12
C VAL A 163 -12.03 -13.05 -9.79
N ASP A 164 -11.95 -13.20 -11.11
CA ASP A 164 -12.77 -14.12 -11.90
C ASP A 164 -11.99 -15.33 -12.49
N GLY A 165 -10.70 -15.50 -12.15
CA GLY A 165 -9.83 -16.52 -12.76
C GLY A 165 -9.58 -16.31 -14.27
N GLY A 166 -9.94 -15.14 -14.79
CA GLY A 166 -9.92 -14.75 -16.20
C GLY A 166 -8.63 -14.05 -16.68
N GLY A 167 -7.63 -13.87 -15.80
CA GLY A 167 -6.30 -13.39 -16.18
C GLY A 167 -6.10 -11.87 -16.17
N GLU A 168 -7.09 -11.08 -15.72
CA GLU A 168 -6.98 -9.61 -15.64
C GLU A 168 -6.44 -9.07 -14.31
N ALA A 169 -6.26 -9.89 -13.25
CA ALA A 169 -5.60 -9.34 -12.07
C ALA A 169 -4.11 -9.15 -12.32
N VAL A 170 -3.71 -7.89 -12.30
CA VAL A 170 -2.33 -7.46 -12.45
C VAL A 170 -1.74 -7.10 -11.08
N THR A 171 -2.48 -7.25 -9.97
CA THR A 171 -1.94 -6.91 -8.64
C THR A 171 -0.70 -7.72 -8.33
N ARG A 172 0.38 -7.01 -8.04
CA ARG A 172 1.68 -7.60 -7.71
C ARG A 172 2.03 -7.31 -6.25
N LEU A 173 2.71 -8.25 -5.61
CA LEU A 173 3.28 -8.13 -4.27
C LEU A 173 4.79 -8.40 -4.32
N TRP A 174 5.56 -7.57 -3.63
CA TRP A 174 6.98 -7.79 -3.39
C TRP A 174 7.19 -8.14 -1.93
N LEU A 175 7.76 -9.31 -1.69
CA LEU A 175 8.02 -9.84 -0.36
C LEU A 175 9.53 -9.92 -0.13
N ASP A 176 10.01 -9.45 1.01
CA ASP A 176 11.40 -9.64 1.41
C ASP A 176 11.72 -11.12 1.73
N GLY A 177 12.98 -11.39 2.10
CA GLY A 177 13.44 -12.74 2.46
C GLY A 177 12.72 -13.36 3.67
N ASP A 178 12.07 -12.56 4.51
CA ASP A 178 11.29 -12.99 5.67
C ASP A 178 9.78 -13.09 5.35
N GLY A 179 9.39 -12.79 4.10
CA GLY A 179 8.00 -12.82 3.65
C GLY A 179 7.19 -11.57 3.93
N ARG A 180 7.82 -10.50 4.42
CA ARG A 180 7.14 -9.25 4.73
C ARG A 180 6.83 -8.51 3.45
N LEU A 181 5.62 -7.97 3.37
CA LEU A 181 5.22 -7.13 2.26
C LEU A 181 6.04 -5.82 2.28
N ARG A 182 6.72 -5.53 1.17
CA ARG A 182 7.49 -4.29 0.95
C ARG A 182 6.80 -3.37 -0.04
N ARG A 183 6.16 -3.95 -1.06
CA ARG A 183 5.43 -3.22 -2.10
C ARG A 183 4.19 -3.99 -2.54
N MET A 184 3.13 -3.27 -2.84
CA MET A 184 2.01 -3.71 -3.67
C MET A 184 1.85 -2.71 -4.82
N ASP A 185 1.50 -3.17 -6.01
CA ASP A 185 0.90 -2.29 -7.01
C ASP A 185 -0.21 -2.98 -7.79
N ALA A 186 -1.00 -2.17 -8.50
CA ALA A 186 -2.11 -2.65 -9.32
C ALA A 186 -1.67 -3.30 -10.64
N GLY A 187 -0.37 -3.35 -10.94
CA GLY A 187 0.23 -3.93 -12.14
C GLY A 187 0.00 -3.20 -13.47
N ASP A 188 -1.17 -2.61 -13.68
CA ASP A 188 -1.49 -1.74 -14.81
C ASP A 188 -1.03 -0.30 -14.55
N ASP A 189 -0.19 0.24 -15.44
CA ASP A 189 0.33 1.63 -15.47
C ASP A 189 0.82 2.17 -14.11
N GLU A 190 1.08 1.29 -13.13
CA GLU A 190 1.41 1.64 -11.74
C GLU A 190 0.48 2.71 -11.12
N ARG A 191 -0.81 2.74 -11.52
CA ARG A 191 -1.78 3.77 -11.06
C ARG A 191 -2.00 3.80 -9.55
N LEU A 192 -1.66 2.71 -8.88
CA LEU A 192 -1.59 2.64 -7.44
C LEU A 192 -0.36 1.83 -7.06
N VAL A 193 0.53 2.45 -6.29
CA VAL A 193 1.69 1.80 -5.65
C VAL A 193 1.59 2.05 -4.16
N ILE A 194 1.75 0.99 -3.37
CA ILE A 194 1.79 1.05 -1.91
C ILE A 194 3.13 0.46 -1.48
N LEU A 195 3.95 1.25 -0.80
CA LEU A 195 5.18 0.80 -0.17
C LEU A 195 4.95 0.71 1.34
N LEU A 196 5.42 -0.37 1.95
CA LEU A 196 5.41 -0.53 3.40
C LEU A 196 6.83 -0.31 3.89
N THR A 197 7.01 0.68 4.76
CA THR A 197 8.34 1.08 5.23
C THR A 197 8.57 0.62 6.67
N ASP A 198 9.82 0.71 7.11
CA ASP A 198 10.20 0.51 8.52
C ASP A 198 10.33 1.84 9.27
N ASP A 199 9.74 2.91 8.72
CA ASP A 199 9.72 4.22 9.37
C ASP A 199 8.91 4.18 10.66
N ALA A 200 9.22 5.11 11.56
CA ALA A 200 8.55 5.20 12.84
C ALA A 200 7.09 5.66 12.65
N PRO A 201 6.09 4.91 13.13
CA PRO A 201 4.70 5.32 13.06
C PRO A 201 4.44 6.66 13.74
N LEU A 202 3.59 7.48 13.13
CA LEU A 202 3.08 8.71 13.72
C LEU A 202 2.09 8.38 14.83
N PRO A 203 2.10 9.11 15.96
CA PRO A 203 1.10 8.91 16.99
C PRO A 203 -0.29 9.24 16.46
N ARG A 204 -1.30 8.46 16.90
CA ARG A 204 -2.69 8.72 16.54
C ARG A 204 -3.11 10.16 16.92
N PRO A 205 -3.66 10.94 15.98
CA PRO A 205 -4.09 12.30 16.26
C PRO A 205 -5.18 12.36 17.34
N ALA A 206 -5.09 13.35 18.22
CA ALA A 206 -6.11 13.59 19.23
C ALA A 206 -7.46 13.95 18.57
N GLY A 207 -8.56 13.39 19.10
CA GLY A 207 -9.91 13.67 18.60
C GLY A 207 -10.22 13.07 17.23
N LEU A 208 -9.37 12.16 16.72
CA LEU A 208 -9.66 11.40 15.50
C LEU A 208 -10.67 10.28 15.80
N GLU A 209 -11.92 10.51 15.43
CA GLU A 209 -12.99 9.52 15.43
C GLU A 209 -13.30 9.10 14.00
N LEU A 210 -12.72 7.98 13.59
CA LEU A 210 -13.10 7.26 12.37
C LEU A 210 -14.16 6.25 12.82
N GLY A 211 -15.36 6.31 12.21
CA GLY A 211 -16.46 5.42 12.60
C GLY A 211 -16.04 3.95 12.56
N ASP A 212 -16.54 3.16 13.52
CA ASP A 212 -16.22 1.74 13.63
C ASP A 212 -16.53 1.01 12.31
N ALA A 213 -15.63 0.13 11.88
CA ALA A 213 -15.78 -0.68 10.67
C ALA A 213 -16.90 -1.76 10.80
N ASP A 214 -17.57 -1.84 11.95
CA ASP A 214 -18.60 -2.84 12.29
C ASP A 214 -20.03 -2.44 11.85
N GLY A 215 -20.17 -1.68 10.75
CA GLY A 215 -21.45 -1.29 10.15
C GLY A 215 -22.07 -2.37 9.27
#